data_AF-A0A0D8BF55-F1
#
_entry.id   AF-A0A0D8BF55-F1
#
_cell.length_a   1.000
_cell.length_b   1.000
_cell.length_c   1.000
_cell.angle_alpha   90.00
_cell.angle_beta   90.00
_cell.angle_gamma   90.00
#
_symmetry.space_group_name_H-M   'P 1'
#
loop_
_entity.id
_entity.type
_entity.pdbx_description
1 polymer ?
#
loop_
_entity_poly.entity_id
_entity_poly.type
_entity_poly.pdbx_seq_one_letter_code
_entity_poly.pdbx_strand_id
1 'polypeptide(L)' 'MPTYEQVARFVAEYARLTTEQRRAFRRAVALFREGLETGQFHSSLGVKSFRSDPGVFELR' A
#
# COMPACT_ATOMS: atom_id res chain seq x y z
N MET A 1 9.34 -3.80 -16.81
CA MET A 1 8.63 -4.48 -15.70
C MET A 1 9.39 -4.16 -14.43
N PRO A 2 8.88 -3.34 -13.51
CA PRO A 2 9.61 -3.06 -12.29
C PRO A 2 9.64 -4.33 -11.44
N THR A 3 10.82 -4.91 -11.28
CA THR A 3 11.08 -6.08 -10.45
C THR A 3 11.22 -5.62 -9.01
N TYR A 4 10.10 -5.23 -8.38
CA TYR A 4 10.13 -4.94 -6.96
C TYR A 4 10.39 -6.25 -6.22
N GLU A 5 11.57 -6.36 -5.61
CA GLU A 5 11.89 -7.49 -4.75
C GLU A 5 10.92 -7.45 -3.57
N GLN A 6 10.09 -8.49 -3.44
CA GLN A 6 9.25 -8.61 -2.26
C GLN A 6 10.18 -8.88 -1.09
N VAL A 7 10.39 -7.84 -0.27
CA VAL A 7 11.22 -7.90 0.92
C VAL A 7 10.76 -9.10 1.74
N ALA A 8 11.63 -10.08 2.00
CA ALA A 8 11.27 -11.32 2.69
C ALA A 8 10.54 -11.07 4.02
N ARG A 9 10.87 -9.95 4.69
CA ARG A 9 10.17 -9.45 5.86
C ARG A 9 8.68 -9.18 5.61
N PHE A 10 8.32 -8.53 4.51
CA PHE A 10 6.92 -8.24 4.16
C PHE A 10 6.12 -9.53 4.04
N VAL A 11 6.65 -10.54 3.36
CA VAL A 11 5.98 -11.84 3.21
C VAL A 11 5.77 -12.51 4.57
N ALA A 12 6.79 -12.47 5.43
CA ALA A 12 6.70 -13.03 6.78
C ALA A 12 5.68 -12.31 7.67
N GLU A 13 5.63 -10.98 7.62
CA GLU A 13 4.66 -10.16 8.36
C GLU A 13 3.23 -10.36 7.82
N TYR A 14 3.07 -10.37 6.49
CA TYR A 14 1.79 -10.65 5.84
C TYR A 14 1.25 -12.04 6.18
N ALA A 15 2.13 -13.04 6.26
CA ALA A 15 1.77 -14.40 6.65
C ALA A 15 1.18 -14.48 8.06
N ARG A 16 1.60 -13.60 8.98
CA ARG A 16 1.12 -13.56 10.37
C ARG A 16 -0.24 -12.89 10.55
N LEU A 17 -0.75 -12.19 9.53
CA LEU A 17 -2.04 -11.51 9.61
C LEU A 17 -3.20 -12.50 9.66
N THR A 18 -4.21 -12.18 10.48
CA THR A 18 -5.51 -12.87 10.45
C THR A 18 -6.24 -12.64 9.14
N THR A 19 -7.28 -13.43 8.87
CA THR A 19 -8.11 -13.26 7.66
C THR A 19 -8.73 -11.86 7.58
N GLU A 20 -9.20 -11.32 8.70
CA GLU A 20 -9.80 -9.98 8.78
C GLU A 20 -8.77 -8.90 8.48
N GLN A 21 -7.56 -9.01 9.04
CA GLN A 21 -6.46 -8.08 8.78
C GLN A 21 -6.03 -8.13 7.31
N ARG A 22 -5.92 -9.32 6.71
CA ARG A 22 -5.62 -9.46 5.28
C ARG A 22 -6.71 -8.85 4.40
N ARG A 23 -7.98 -9.00 4.77
CA ARG A 23 -9.11 -8.37 4.06
C ARG A 23 -9.04 -6.85 4.16
N ALA A 24 -8.78 -6.32 5.35
CA ALA A 24 -8.60 -4.87 5.56
C ALA A 24 -7.43 -4.33 4.73
N PHE A 25 -6.27 -4.99 4.78
CA PHE A 25 -5.10 -4.64 3.96
C PHE A 25 -5.42 -4.62 2.46
N ARG A 26 -6.08 -5.66 1.94
CA ARG A 26 -6.46 -5.72 0.51
C ARG A 26 -7.42 -4.60 0.11
N ARG A 27 -8.38 -4.23 0.97
CA ARG A 27 -9.25 -3.08 0.71
C ARG A 27 -8.47 -1.77 0.68
N ALA A 28 -7.55 -1.56 1.63
CA ALA A 28 -6.70 -0.38 1.64
C ALA A 28 -5.84 -0.28 0.38
N VAL A 29 -5.25 -1.40 -0.07
CA VAL A 29 -4.47 -1.46 -1.33
C VAL A 29 -5.34 -1.14 -2.55
N ALA A 30 -6.60 -1.58 -2.59
CA ALA A 30 -7.50 -1.27 -3.69
C ALA A 30 -7.81 0.24 -3.77
N LEU A 31 -8.23 0.85 -2.65
CA LEU A 31 -8.48 2.29 -2.56
C LEU A 31 -7.22 3.12 -2.86
N PHE A 32 -6.06 2.63 -2.45
CA PHE A 32 -4.79 3.28 -2.73
C PHE A 32 -4.46 3.30 -4.22
N ARG A 33 -4.67 2.19 -4.93
CA ARG A 33 -4.48 2.11 -6.39
C ARG A 33 -5.42 3.04 -7.13
N GLU A 34 -6.69 3.07 -6.74
CA GLU A 34 -7.66 4.02 -7.29
C GLU A 34 -7.21 5.47 -7.06
N GLY A 35 -6.66 5.78 -5.89
CA GLY A 35 -6.11 7.11 -5.61
C GLY A 35 -4.87 7.46 -6.46
N LEU A 36 -4.05 6.48 -6.84
CA LEU A 36 -2.96 6.69 -7.79
C LEU A 36 -3.47 6.97 -9.21
N GLU A 37 -4.53 6.28 -9.64
CA GLU A 37 -5.12 6.44 -10.97
C GLU A 37 -5.87 7.77 -11.11
N THR A 38 -6.58 8.19 -10.06
CA THR A 38 -7.40 9.41 -10.05
C THR A 38 -6.65 10.64 -9.55
N GLY A 39 -5.49 10.46 -8.89
CA GLY A 39 -4.76 11.53 -8.21
C GLY A 39 -5.37 11.98 -6.88
N GLN A 40 -6.41 11.30 -6.39
CA GLN A 40 -7.09 11.64 -5.13
C GLN A 40 -7.20 10.41 -4.21
N PHE A 41 -6.50 10.44 -3.08
CA PHE A 41 -6.58 9.36 -2.10
C PHE A 41 -7.82 9.47 -1.23
N HIS A 42 -8.43 8.32 -0.95
CA HIS A 42 -9.55 8.23 -0.01
C HIS A 42 -9.12 8.69 1.40
N SER A 43 -9.96 9.50 2.07
CA SER A 43 -9.63 10.15 3.35
C SER A 43 -9.38 9.19 4.51
N SER A 44 -9.86 7.95 4.40
CA SER A 44 -9.59 6.89 5.37
C SER A 44 -8.19 6.29 5.26
N LEU A 45 -7.43 6.61 4.20
CA LEU A 45 -6.08 6.10 4.02
C LEU A 45 -5.05 7.07 4.59
N GLY A 46 -4.10 6.56 5.35
CA GLY A 46 -2.91 7.31 5.76
C GLY A 46 -1.86 7.31 4.65
N VAL A 47 -2.06 8.10 3.60
CA VAL A 47 -1.11 8.18 2.47
C VAL A 47 -0.14 9.35 2.64
N LYS A 48 1.14 9.08 2.42
CA LYS A 48 2.20 10.09 2.43
C LYS A 48 3.02 9.99 1.14
N SER A 49 3.26 11.12 0.47
CA SER A 49 4.20 11.20 -0.64
C SER A 49 5.61 11.56 -0.15
N PHE A 50 6.63 11.06 -0.84
CA PHE A 50 8.02 11.43 -0.57
C PHE A 50 8.43 12.61 -1.46
N ARG A 51 8.83 13.73 -0.85
CA ARG A 51 9.32 14.90 -1.60
C ARG A 51 10.64 14.63 -2.33
N SER A 52 11.47 13.75 -1.79
CA SER A 52 12.76 13.37 -2.37
C SER A 52 12.63 12.45 -3.58
N ASP A 53 11.48 11.79 -3.75
CA ASP A 53 11.24 10.82 -4.82
C ASP A 53 9.80 10.93 -5.34
N PRO A 54 9.55 11.85 -6.30
CA PRO A 54 8.23 12.07 -6.86
C PRO A 54 7.66 10.79 -7.49
N GLY A 55 6.46 10.42 -7.09
CA GLY A 55 5.81 9.17 -7.53
C GLY A 55 5.97 8.01 -6.54
N VAL A 56 6.75 8.20 -5.47
CA VAL A 56 6.81 7.24 -4.35
C VAL A 56 5.90 7.68 -3.22
N PHE A 57 5.16 6.70 -2.69
CA PHE A 57 4.13 6.89 -1.68
C PHE A 57 4.22 5.79 -0.62
N GLU A 58 3.87 6.14 0.61
CA GLU A 58 3.72 5.25 1.76
C GLU A 58 2.25 5.15 2.14
N LEU A 59 1.75 3.93 2.37
CA LEU A 59 0.43 3.65 2.92
C LEU A 59 0.59 3.11 4.34
N ARG A 60 -0.07 3.74 5.31
CA ARG A 60 -0.07 3.36 6.74
C ARG A 60 -1.36 2.69 7.18
#